data_AF-A0A8I0FVC6-F1
#
_entry.id   AF-A0A8I0FVC6-F1
#
_cell.length_a   1.000
_cell.length_b   1.000
_cell.length_c   1.000
_cell.angle_alpha   90.00
_cell.angle_beta   90.00
_cell.angle_gamma   90.00
#
_symmetry.space_group_name_H-M   'P 1'
#
loop_
_entity.id
_entity.type
_entity.pdbx_description
1 polymer ?
#
loop_
_entity_poly.entity_id
_entity_poly.type
_entity_poly.pdbx_seq_one_letter_code
_entity_poly.pdbx_strand_id
1 'polypeptide(L)'
;MRRLRTTASRWAAVACLAIALLYLVRVVDAPSAAYLLGEIVMGVLGVAAAVKMWLHNCFESHLAAGALVAATSGGTLLAVTAGLPGGGASGLTPTRVALLALSAAVVVLLVQDGRVRREHARRARRPYAR
;
A
#
# COMPACT_ATOMS: atom_id res chain seq x y z
N MET A 1 -3.06 18.58 9.58
CA MET A 1 -1.63 18.96 9.71
C MET A 1 -0.83 18.32 8.59
N ARG A 2 -0.24 19.11 7.68
CA ARG A 2 0.65 18.59 6.62
C ARG A 2 1.98 18.18 7.23
N ARG A 3 2.45 16.95 6.96
CA ARG A 3 3.75 16.47 7.44
C ARG A 3 4.85 16.79 6.42
N LEU A 4 6.11 16.75 6.87
CA LEU A 4 7.29 16.92 6.03
C LEU A 4 7.26 15.94 4.85
N ARG A 5 7.39 16.45 3.62
CA ARG A 5 7.47 15.62 2.41
C ARG A 5 8.89 15.05 2.28
N THR A 6 9.00 13.72 2.34
CA THR A 6 10.27 13.00 2.12
C THR A 6 10.24 12.29 0.77
N THR A 7 11.41 11.96 0.23
CA THR A 7 11.52 11.10 -0.96
C THR A 7 10.88 9.73 -0.73
N ALA A 8 11.02 9.16 0.47
CA ALA A 8 10.37 7.92 0.87
C ALA A 8 8.84 7.98 0.75
N SER A 9 8.22 9.11 1.16
CA SER A 9 6.77 9.28 1.04
C SER A 9 6.27 9.37 -0.41
N ARG A 10 7.09 9.89 -1.34
CA ARG A 10 6.77 9.89 -2.77
C ARG A 10 6.84 8.48 -3.35
N TRP A 11 7.90 7.74 -3.04
CA TRP A 11 8.03 6.34 -3.47
C TRP A 11 6.93 5.45 -2.90
N ALA A 12 6.51 5.69 -1.65
CA ALA A 12 5.39 4.95 -1.06
C ALA A 12 4.08 5.23 -1.82
N ALA A 13 3.85 6.47 -2.28
CA ALA A 13 2.67 6.81 -3.06
C ALA A 13 2.70 6.16 -4.45
N VAL A 14 3.87 6.11 -5.09
CA VAL A 14 4.08 5.38 -6.35
C VAL A 14 3.84 3.89 -6.16
N ALA A 15 4.30 3.30 -5.05
CA ALA A 15 4.05 1.89 -4.74
C ALA A 15 2.56 1.59 -4.51
N CYS A 16 1.83 2.46 -3.80
CA CYS A 16 0.37 2.34 -3.68
C CYS A 16 -0.34 2.44 -5.05
N LEU A 17 0.14 3.32 -5.92
CA LEU A 17 -0.38 3.46 -7.29
C LEU A 17 -0.08 2.21 -8.13
N ALA A 18 1.12 1.63 -8.00
CA ALA A 18 1.47 0.38 -8.67
C ALA A 18 0.59 -0.79 -8.21
N ILE A 19 0.27 -0.88 -6.91
CA ILE A 19 -0.70 -1.84 -6.38
C ILE A 19 -2.07 -1.62 -7.04
N ALA A 20 -2.53 -0.37 -7.12
CA ALA A 20 -3.81 -0.04 -7.76
C ALA A 20 -3.86 -0.45 -9.24
N LEU A 21 -2.77 -0.22 -9.99
CA LEU A 21 -2.67 -0.63 -11.39
C LEU A 21 -2.69 -2.14 -11.54
N LEU A 22 -2.02 -2.90 -10.67
CA LEU A 22 -2.08 -4.35 -10.69
C LEU A 22 -3.51 -4.86 -10.44
N TYR A 23 -4.24 -4.27 -9.50
CA TYR A 23 -5.66 -4.58 -9.30
C TYR A 23 -6.47 -4.27 -10.57
N LEU A 24 -6.23 -3.14 -11.23
CA LEU A 24 -6.92 -2.77 -12.46
C LEU A 24 -6.67 -3.76 -13.61
N VAL A 25 -5.45 -4.29 -13.75
CA VAL A 25 -5.13 -5.34 -14.73
C VAL A 25 -5.92 -6.61 -14.41
N ARG A 26 -6.03 -6.97 -13.14
CA ARG A 26 -6.75 -8.18 -12.70
C ARG A 26 -8.27 -8.11 -12.85
N VAL A 27 -8.84 -6.92 -13.00
CA VAL A 27 -10.28 -6.73 -13.30
C VAL A 27 -10.65 -7.42 -14.60
N VAL A 28 -9.75 -7.46 -15.59
CA VAL A 28 -10.01 -8.07 -16.91
C VAL A 28 -10.18 -9.58 -16.82
N ASP A 29 -9.45 -10.23 -15.89
CA ASP A 29 -9.45 -11.68 -15.71
C ASP A 29 -10.36 -12.14 -14.56
N ALA A 30 -11.28 -11.28 -14.09
CA ALA A 30 -12.09 -11.57 -12.92
C ALA A 30 -13.12 -12.70 -13.21
N PRO A 31 -13.10 -13.82 -12.45
CA PRO A 31 -13.94 -14.99 -12.75
C PRO A 31 -15.40 -14.83 -12.31
N SER A 32 -15.73 -13.84 -11.47
CA SER A 32 -17.11 -13.55 -11.05
C SER A 32 -17.29 -12.08 -10.69
N ALA A 33 -18.55 -11.62 -10.63
CA ALA A 33 -18.90 -10.26 -10.23
C ALA A 33 -18.40 -9.89 -8.83
N ALA A 34 -18.33 -10.85 -7.90
CA ALA A 34 -17.81 -10.60 -6.56
C ALA A 34 -16.29 -10.33 -6.56
N TYR A 35 -15.53 -11.10 -7.35
CA TYR A 35 -14.10 -10.85 -7.55
C TYR A 35 -13.87 -9.53 -8.27
N LEU A 36 -14.65 -9.24 -9.31
CA LEU A 36 -14.60 -7.99 -10.05
C LEU A 36 -14.78 -6.79 -9.12
N LEU A 37 -15.82 -6.82 -8.28
CA LEU A 37 -16.10 -5.76 -7.31
C LEU A 37 -14.94 -5.60 -6.30
N GLY A 38 -14.41 -6.71 -5.79
CA GLY A 38 -13.28 -6.70 -4.86
C GLY A 38 -12.03 -6.06 -5.46
N GLU A 39 -11.66 -6.43 -6.69
CA GLU A 39 -10.48 -5.90 -7.38
C GLU A 39 -10.68 -4.40 -7.72
N ILE A 40 -11.88 -3.99 -8.14
CA ILE A 40 -12.22 -2.57 -8.38
C ILE A 40 -12.11 -1.75 -7.08
N VAL A 41 -12.71 -2.23 -5.98
CA VAL A 41 -12.69 -1.53 -4.69
C VAL A 41 -11.25 -1.36 -4.21
N MET A 42 -10.44 -2.41 -4.30
CA MET A 42 -9.02 -2.35 -3.92
C MET A 42 -8.22 -1.41 -4.83
N GLY A 43 -8.50 -1.41 -6.14
CA GLY A 43 -7.93 -0.47 -7.09
C GLY A 43 -8.25 0.99 -6.73
N VAL A 44 -9.54 1.30 -6.49
CA VAL A 44 -10.00 2.64 -6.10
C VAL A 44 -9.38 3.08 -4.78
N LEU A 45 -9.33 2.20 -3.77
CA LEU A 45 -8.67 2.49 -2.51
C LEU A 45 -7.17 2.75 -2.68
N GLY A 46 -6.51 2.01 -3.57
CA GLY A 46 -5.11 2.21 -3.92
C GLY A 46 -4.84 3.57 -4.57
N VAL A 47 -5.66 3.97 -5.55
CA VAL A 47 -5.58 5.30 -6.17
C VAL A 47 -5.85 6.40 -5.15
N ALA A 48 -6.91 6.27 -4.34
CA ALA A 48 -7.27 7.25 -3.33
C ALA A 48 -6.14 7.41 -2.29
N ALA A 49 -5.55 6.30 -1.83
CA ALA A 49 -4.41 6.32 -0.90
C ALA A 49 -3.19 7.00 -1.54
N ALA A 50 -2.85 6.65 -2.78
CA ALA A 50 -1.72 7.25 -3.51
C ALA A 50 -1.90 8.76 -3.70
N VAL A 51 -3.07 9.19 -4.21
CA VAL A 51 -3.40 10.61 -4.43
C VAL A 51 -3.39 11.37 -3.11
N LYS A 52 -4.04 10.85 -2.06
CA LYS A 52 -4.08 11.51 -0.75
C LYS A 52 -2.68 11.61 -0.14
N MET A 53 -1.85 10.58 -0.29
CA MET A 53 -0.47 10.60 0.18
C MET A 53 0.41 11.58 -0.60
N TRP A 54 0.20 11.69 -1.92
CA TRP A 54 0.92 12.65 -2.78
C TRP A 54 0.56 14.10 -2.45
N LEU A 55 -0.73 14.40 -2.27
CA LEU A 55 -1.23 15.75 -2.04
C LEU A 55 -0.98 16.22 -0.60
N HIS A 56 -1.40 15.42 0.38
CA HIS A 56 -1.51 15.89 1.77
C HIS A 56 -0.49 15.26 2.72
N ASN A 57 0.00 14.05 2.41
CA ASN A 57 0.97 13.32 3.22
C ASN A 57 0.65 13.39 4.75
N CYS A 58 -0.59 13.06 5.09
CA CYS A 58 -1.14 13.15 6.44
C CYS A 58 -1.03 11.80 7.17
N PHE A 59 -1.32 11.77 8.48
CA PHE A 59 -1.44 10.51 9.22
C PHE A 59 -2.48 9.57 8.58
N GLU A 60 -3.64 10.13 8.21
CA GLU A 60 -4.72 9.40 7.55
C GLU A 60 -4.28 8.68 6.26
N SER A 61 -3.40 9.28 5.45
CA SER A 61 -2.92 8.62 4.23
C SER A 61 -1.99 7.45 4.53
N HIS A 62 -1.20 7.51 5.60
CA HIS A 62 -0.39 6.37 6.01
C HIS A 62 -1.24 5.25 6.61
N LEU A 63 -2.30 5.59 7.34
CA LEU A 63 -3.26 4.61 7.85
C LEU A 63 -4.02 3.94 6.69
N ALA A 64 -4.44 4.71 5.69
CA ALA A 64 -5.06 4.18 4.47
C ALA A 64 -4.09 3.28 3.68
N ALA A 65 -2.83 3.68 3.51
CA ALA A 65 -1.81 2.85 2.86
C ALA A 65 -1.52 1.57 3.64
N GLY A 66 -1.46 1.64 4.98
CA GLY A 66 -1.30 0.47 5.85
C GLY A 66 -2.50 -0.48 5.76
N ALA A 67 -3.72 0.04 5.74
CA ALA A 67 -4.93 -0.75 5.56
C ALA A 67 -4.97 -1.43 4.18
N LEU A 68 -4.62 -0.70 3.11
CA LEU A 68 -4.51 -1.23 1.76
C LEU A 68 -3.49 -2.38 1.69
N VAL A 69 -2.33 -2.20 2.31
CA VAL A 69 -1.29 -3.23 2.39
C VAL A 69 -1.78 -4.46 3.15
N ALA A 70 -2.39 -4.28 4.31
CA ALA A 70 -2.92 -5.38 5.12
C ALA A 70 -4.02 -6.16 4.37
N ALA A 71 -4.93 -5.46 3.70
CA ALA A 71 -5.96 -6.08 2.88
C ALA A 71 -5.36 -6.81 1.67
N THR A 72 -4.37 -6.21 1.00
CA THR A 72 -3.70 -6.81 -0.17
C THR A 72 -2.89 -8.05 0.20
N SER A 73 -2.04 -7.97 1.21
CA SER A 73 -1.23 -9.10 1.65
C SER A 73 -2.07 -10.18 2.30
N GLY A 74 -3.03 -9.81 3.15
CA GLY A 74 -3.97 -10.73 3.79
C GLY A 74 -4.81 -11.48 2.75
N GLY A 75 -5.41 -10.76 1.80
CA GLY A 75 -6.18 -11.35 0.71
C GLY A 75 -5.33 -12.26 -0.18
N THR A 76 -4.11 -11.84 -0.52
CA THR A 76 -3.20 -12.65 -1.35
C THR A 76 -2.75 -13.93 -0.63
N LEU A 77 -2.40 -13.84 0.65
CA LEU A 77 -2.02 -15.01 1.45
C LEU A 77 -3.19 -15.98 1.60
N LEU A 78 -4.38 -15.48 1.93
CA LEU A 78 -5.57 -16.30 2.09
C LEU A 78 -5.95 -17.01 0.78
N ALA A 79 -5.80 -16.32 -0.36
CA ALA A 79 -6.02 -16.90 -1.68
C ALA A 79 -5.02 -17.99 -2.08
N VAL A 80 -3.83 -18.00 -1.48
CA VAL A 80 -2.79 -19.01 -1.71
C VAL A 80 -2.91 -20.16 -0.71
N THR A 81 -3.28 -19.90 0.55
CA THR A 81 -3.29 -20.92 1.62
C THR A 81 -4.63 -21.62 1.79
N ALA A 82 -5.72 -20.85 1.90
CA ALA A 82 -7.06 -21.37 2.20
C ALA A 82 -7.97 -21.42 0.97
N GLY A 83 -7.59 -20.72 -0.11
CA GLY A 83 -8.50 -20.41 -1.21
C GLY A 83 -9.48 -19.31 -0.83
N LEU A 84 -10.02 -18.63 -1.83
CA LEU A 84 -11.04 -17.61 -1.61
C LEU A 84 -12.43 -18.26 -1.64
N PRO A 85 -13.41 -17.78 -0.86
CA PRO A 85 -14.75 -18.36 -0.85
C PRO A 85 -15.33 -18.37 -2.27
N GLY A 86 -15.75 -19.56 -2.74
CA GLY A 86 -16.23 -19.77 -4.10
C GLY A 86 -15.16 -20.08 -5.16
N GLY A 87 -13.89 -20.24 -4.76
CA GLY A 87 -12.79 -20.66 -5.63
C GLY A 87 -11.77 -21.54 -4.90
N GLY A 88 -11.12 -22.46 -5.61
CA GLY A 88 -10.07 -23.30 -5.03
C GLY A 88 -8.81 -22.50 -4.62
N ALA A 89 -7.94 -23.14 -3.85
CA ALA A 89 -6.60 -22.62 -3.60
C ALA A 89 -5.92 -22.32 -4.93
N SER A 90 -5.50 -21.08 -5.11
CA SER A 90 -4.93 -20.61 -6.36
C SER A 90 -3.41 -20.54 -6.23
N GLY A 91 -2.71 -21.00 -7.26
CA GLY A 91 -1.26 -21.03 -7.29
C GLY A 91 -0.59 -19.66 -7.13
N LEU A 92 0.72 -19.71 -6.89
CA LEU A 92 1.57 -18.55 -6.70
C LEU A 92 1.88 -17.93 -8.08
N THR A 93 1.08 -16.93 -8.49
CA THR A 93 1.25 -16.24 -9.78
C THR A 93 2.23 -15.06 -9.67
N PRO A 94 2.89 -14.65 -10.77
CA PRO A 94 3.78 -13.49 -10.78
C PRO A 94 3.13 -12.21 -10.23
N THR A 95 1.85 -12.00 -10.54
CA THR A 95 1.08 -10.85 -10.06
C THR A 95 0.92 -10.85 -8.54
N ARG A 96 0.70 -12.03 -7.92
CA ARG A 96 0.60 -12.16 -6.46
C ARG A 96 1.95 -11.92 -5.78
N VAL A 97 3.04 -12.39 -6.39
CA VAL A 97 4.40 -12.07 -5.92
C VAL A 97 4.64 -10.56 -5.96
N ALA A 98 4.27 -9.90 -7.07
CA ALA A 98 4.39 -8.46 -7.20
C ALA A 98 3.58 -7.69 -6.14
N LEU A 99 2.33 -8.11 -5.88
CA LEU A 99 1.49 -7.53 -4.83
C LEU A 99 2.11 -7.67 -3.44
N LEU A 100 2.67 -8.84 -3.10
CA LEU A 100 3.34 -9.07 -1.82
C LEU A 100 4.64 -8.24 -1.72
N ALA A 101 5.45 -8.20 -2.78
CA ALA A 101 6.68 -7.42 -2.81
C ALA A 101 6.40 -5.91 -2.67
N LEU A 102 5.41 -5.38 -3.39
CA LEU A 102 4.98 -3.99 -3.27
C LEU A 102 4.41 -3.69 -1.89
N SER A 103 3.63 -4.61 -1.33
CA SER A 103 3.11 -4.50 0.03
C SER A 103 4.24 -4.36 1.06
N ALA A 104 5.26 -5.22 0.96
CA ALA A 104 6.46 -5.13 1.80
C ALA A 104 7.22 -3.81 1.57
N ALA A 105 7.39 -3.39 0.32
CA ALA A 105 8.05 -2.13 -0.03
C ALA A 105 7.33 -0.92 0.59
N VAL A 106 5.99 -0.87 0.54
CA VAL A 106 5.21 0.20 1.18
C VAL A 106 5.49 0.24 2.69
N VAL A 107 5.48 -0.90 3.39
CA VAL A 107 5.79 -0.95 4.83
C VAL A 107 7.19 -0.40 5.12
N VAL A 108 8.20 -0.85 4.37
CA VAL A 108 9.58 -0.39 4.53
C VAL A 108 9.68 1.12 4.31
N LEU A 109 9.06 1.64 3.25
CA LEU A 109 9.08 3.07 2.93
C LEU A 109 8.36 3.92 3.99
N LEU A 110 7.24 3.43 4.54
CA LEU A 110 6.52 4.09 5.64
C LEU A 110 7.35 4.12 6.92
N VAL A 111 8.05 3.02 7.25
CA VAL A 111 8.96 2.96 8.40
C VAL A 111 10.13 3.92 8.22
N GLN A 112 10.74 3.97 7.02
CA GLN A 112 11.82 4.89 6.69
C GLN A 112 11.38 6.35 6.80
N ASP A 113 10.22 6.71 6.25
CA ASP A 113 9.65 8.05 6.39
C ASP A 113 9.43 8.42 7.87
N GLY A 114 8.92 7.48 8.67
CA GLY A 114 8.79 7.63 10.12
C GLY A 114 10.12 7.87 10.84
N ARG A 115 11.20 7.16 10.45
CA ARG A 115 12.55 7.34 11.00
C ARG A 115 13.13 8.71 10.68
N VAL A 116 13.11 9.11 9.41
CA VAL A 116 13.62 10.42 8.95
C VAL A 116 12.92 11.56 9.68
N ARG A 117 11.60 11.44 9.89
CA ARG A 117 10.81 12.45 10.63
C ARG A 117 11.16 12.50 12.11
N ARG A 118 11.37 11.35 12.76
CA ARG A 118 11.81 11.29 14.17
C ARG A 118 13.19 11.94 14.34
N GLU A 119 14.10 11.73 13.41
CA GLU A 119 15.43 12.37 13.42
C GLU A 119 15.32 13.89 13.27
N HIS A 120 14.50 14.39 12.34
CA HIS A 120 14.27 15.82 12.18
C HIS A 120 13.66 16.44 13.46
N ALA A 121 12.66 15.80 14.06
CA ALA A 121 12.06 16.27 15.30
C ALA A 121 13.06 16.29 16.47
N ARG A 122 13.98 15.31 16.54
CA ARG A 122 15.05 15.29 17.56
C ARG A 122 16.04 16.45 17.37
N ARG A 123 16.45 16.73 16.12
CA ARG A 123 17.35 17.86 15.80
C ARG A 123 16.70 19.21 16.14
N ALA A 124 15.42 19.39 15.79
CA ALA A 124 14.68 20.62 16.11
C ALA A 124 14.56 20.88 17.62
N ARG A 125 14.48 19.82 18.45
CA ARG A 125 14.40 19.94 19.91
C ARG A 125 15.74 20.21 20.60
N ARG A 126 16.88 20.08 19.92
CA ARG A 126 18.22 20.35 20.48
C ARG A 126 19.00 21.34 19.60
N PRO A 127 18.61 22.63 19.54
CA PRO A 127 19.26 23.60 18.67
C PRO A 127 20.73 23.88 19.04
N TYR A 128 21.08 23.69 20.32
CA TYR A 128 22.38 24.09 20.88
C TYR A 128 23.27 22.91 21.30
N ALA A 129 22.92 21.68 20.96
CA ALA A 129 23.81 20.54 21.16
C ALA A 129 24.71 20.38 19.92
N ARG A 130 25.75 21.20 19.83
CA ARG A 130 26.90 21.00 18.95
C ARG A 130 28.16 21.05 19.77
#